data_AF-G3AS24-F1
#
_entry.id   AF-G3AS24-F1
#
_cell.length_a   1.000
_cell.length_b   1.000
_cell.length_c   1.000
_cell.angle_alpha   90.00
_cell.angle_beta   90.00
_cell.angle_gamma   90.00
#
_symmetry.space_group_name_H-M   'P 1'
#
loop_
_entity.id
_entity.type
_entity.pdbx_description
1 polymer ?
#
loop_
_entity_poly.entity_id
_entity_poly.type
_entity_poly.pdbx_seq_one_letter_code
_entity_poly.pdbx_strand_id
1 'polypeptide(L)'
;MRFAVQEGGKYIACSISRHGKNEIRFYKLSQENETVTSSVANSIFLENSIIDIIWSTSVSKSPKRRKRTSEDTPVDISNDTLIALDESGNLIVLSPLSNKPIKQFTTRVPGTKLIKADNFIWIKSKDSLIKYSSDDDTVISIQVPSATTIEVLPGKAPHVVLSDGSKLSLGKIVKNKFVQEHELEIKGVTQIIQSKTKPDLLAVLADELYIVNLKDLDHYTKIEYTGNATVLSTVSYIAEEYIQVSTQEKVYLVRFGDKQVSKTITTNNVTELFTHESILVGAYKDLNDVEISDIHWISDNEGEIINTETTKSSSSSLPNAKIHIPKITAINNVEYSQLLETLLEKLNSTELNKNSIVKLCSSINNEETIKQTIKALVFDQVSNTSIEKLYSIISNEVSKDCSINKSLGIWLKWILLTYGGVIAKSDQSNLKNLQKELSSGLELLPHLIVIQGRLQLLTLQSEIRQKVIDIEESTEEKDIVYANGEGDDDLEPEVVDIDVA
;
A
#
# COMPACT_ATOMS: atom_id res chain seq x y z
N MET A 1 9.16 7.30 -7.18
CA MET A 1 8.86 6.18 -6.26
C MET A 1 10.17 5.45 -6.04
N ARG A 2 10.53 5.13 -4.80
CA ARG A 2 11.75 4.37 -4.48
C ARG A 2 11.39 3.14 -3.68
N PHE A 3 12.12 2.06 -3.90
CA PHE A 3 11.92 0.78 -3.26
C PHE A 3 13.11 0.44 -2.37
N ALA A 4 12.83 -0.18 -1.24
CA ALA A 4 13.84 -0.83 -0.43
C ALA A 4 13.28 -2.16 0.06
N VAL A 5 14.01 -3.24 -0.22
CA VAL A 5 13.64 -4.59 0.22
C VAL A 5 14.44 -4.94 1.45
N GLN A 6 13.75 -5.45 2.47
CA GLN A 6 14.39 -5.88 3.71
C GLN A 6 15.25 -7.12 3.44
N GLU A 7 16.34 -7.26 4.19
CA GLU A 7 17.13 -8.49 4.21
C GLU A 7 16.23 -9.69 4.60
N GLY A 8 16.20 -10.71 3.75
CA GLY A 8 15.27 -11.85 3.88
C GLY A 8 13.90 -11.67 3.19
N GLY A 9 13.63 -10.52 2.56
CA GLY A 9 12.51 -10.32 1.65
C GLY A 9 11.12 -10.35 2.31
N LYS A 10 11.00 -10.23 3.64
CA LYS A 10 9.71 -10.30 4.34
C LYS A 10 8.89 -9.02 4.23
N TYR A 11 9.58 -7.87 4.22
CA TYR A 11 8.96 -6.56 4.06
C TYR A 11 9.59 -5.80 2.90
N ILE A 12 8.76 -5.02 2.20
CA ILE A 12 9.16 -4.04 1.20
C ILE A 12 8.69 -2.68 1.66
N ALA A 13 9.58 -1.69 1.61
CA ALA A 13 9.22 -0.31 1.82
C ALA A 13 9.20 0.43 0.49
N CYS A 14 8.20 1.28 0.31
CA CYS A 14 8.05 2.10 -0.87
C CYS A 14 7.80 3.56 -0.49
N SER A 15 8.55 4.48 -1.09
CA SER A 15 8.32 5.91 -0.98
C SER A 15 7.43 6.40 -2.13
N ILE A 16 6.30 6.99 -1.77
CA ILE A 16 5.25 7.49 -2.67
C ILE A 16 5.08 8.99 -2.39
N SER A 17 5.16 9.83 -3.42
CA SER A 17 4.88 11.27 -3.31
C SER A 17 3.59 11.59 -4.06
N ARG A 18 2.59 12.17 -3.38
CA ARG A 18 1.28 12.51 -3.93
C ARG A 18 0.87 13.92 -3.49
N HIS A 19 0.71 14.84 -4.44
CA HIS A 19 0.18 16.20 -4.19
C HIS A 19 0.86 16.92 -3.00
N GLY A 20 2.19 16.82 -2.89
CA GLY A 20 2.96 17.43 -1.79
C GLY A 20 2.92 16.66 -0.46
N LYS A 21 2.25 15.51 -0.39
CA LYS A 21 2.32 14.58 0.74
C LYS A 21 3.25 13.42 0.39
N ASN A 22 4.20 13.16 1.27
CA ASN A 22 5.13 12.05 1.12
C ASN A 22 4.69 10.91 2.04
N GLU A 23 4.58 9.71 1.50
CA GLU A 23 4.14 8.52 2.21
C GLU A 23 5.22 7.45 2.07
N ILE A 24 5.60 6.83 3.18
CA ILE A 24 6.35 5.58 3.17
C ILE A 24 5.39 4.46 3.55
N ARG A 25 5.17 3.55 2.61
CA ARG A 25 4.29 2.41 2.78
C ARG A 25 5.12 1.13 2.90
N PHE A 26 4.75 0.31 3.88
CA PHE A 26 5.35 -0.99 4.13
C PHE A 26 4.39 -2.07 3.65
N TYR A 27 4.89 -2.96 2.80
CA TYR A 27 4.19 -4.15 2.36
C TYR A 27 4.81 -5.36 3.06
N LYS A 28 3.97 -6.20 3.64
CA LYS A 28 4.36 -7.52 4.15
C LYS A 28 4.08 -8.55 3.06
N LEU A 29 5.09 -9.36 2.79
CA LEU A 29 4.99 -10.48 1.87
C LEU A 29 4.60 -11.75 2.61
N SER A 30 3.72 -12.52 1.99
CA SER A 30 3.31 -13.85 2.42
C SER A 30 3.27 -14.77 1.21
N GLN A 31 3.81 -15.98 1.36
CA GLN A 31 3.71 -17.01 0.34
C GLN A 31 2.55 -17.95 0.67
N GLU A 32 1.59 -18.06 -0.24
CA GLU A 32 0.52 -19.06 -0.21
C GLU A 32 0.56 -19.85 -1.53
N ASN A 33 0.67 -21.19 -1.46
CA ASN A 33 0.67 -22.07 -2.63
C ASN A 33 1.65 -21.66 -3.74
N GLU A 34 2.91 -21.34 -3.40
CA GLU A 34 3.95 -20.88 -4.35
C GLU A 34 3.65 -19.56 -5.07
N THR A 35 2.62 -18.84 -4.62
CA THR A 35 2.35 -17.48 -5.09
C THR A 35 2.67 -16.47 -3.99
N VAL A 36 3.39 -15.41 -4.36
CA VAL A 36 3.72 -14.34 -3.41
C VAL A 36 2.62 -13.29 -3.44
N THR A 37 1.98 -13.12 -2.28
CA THR A 37 0.99 -12.08 -2.06
C THR A 37 1.57 -10.97 -1.22
N SER A 38 1.12 -9.74 -1.47
CA SER A 38 1.51 -8.57 -0.69
C SER A 38 0.29 -7.97 0.00
N SER A 39 0.51 -7.50 1.23
CA SER A 39 -0.50 -6.76 1.99
C SER A 39 0.14 -5.52 2.60
N VAL A 40 -0.61 -4.43 2.65
CA VAL A 40 -0.14 -3.20 3.30
C VAL A 40 -0.06 -3.45 4.81
N ALA A 41 1.16 -3.51 5.33
CA ALA A 41 1.42 -3.67 6.75
C ALA A 41 1.26 -2.35 7.50
N ASN A 42 1.77 -1.26 6.92
CA ASN A 42 1.74 0.06 7.54
C ASN A 42 1.97 1.17 6.53
N SER A 43 1.61 2.40 6.90
CA SER A 43 1.82 3.61 6.13
C SER A 43 2.15 4.78 7.07
N ILE A 44 3.20 5.53 6.73
CA ILE A 44 3.68 6.67 7.50
C ILE A 44 3.77 7.88 6.58
N PHE A 45 3.07 8.95 6.94
CA PHE A 45 3.12 10.23 6.24
C PHE A 45 4.26 11.09 6.77
N LEU A 46 5.00 11.69 5.87
CA LEU A 46 6.14 12.56 6.11
C LEU A 46 5.88 13.91 5.44
N GLU A 47 6.32 14.97 6.12
CA GLU A 47 6.12 16.35 5.66
C GLU A 47 7.04 16.66 4.46
N ASN A 48 8.31 16.27 4.56
CA ASN A 48 9.33 16.56 3.56
C ASN A 48 9.42 15.48 2.48
N SER A 49 9.92 15.87 1.31
CA SER A 49 10.17 14.96 0.19
C SER A 49 11.31 14.01 0.49
N ILE A 50 11.15 12.74 0.11
CA ILE A 50 12.13 11.69 0.41
C ILE A 50 13.12 11.52 -0.74
N ILE A 51 14.40 11.72 -0.42
CA ILE A 51 15.54 11.59 -1.32
C ILE A 51 16.03 10.15 -1.39
N ASP A 52 15.98 9.37 -0.33
CA ASP A 52 16.40 7.97 -0.40
C ASP A 52 15.89 7.14 0.76
N ILE A 53 15.87 5.81 0.60
CA ILE A 53 15.46 4.87 1.65
C ILE A 53 16.35 3.64 1.67
N ILE A 54 16.70 3.14 2.86
CA ILE A 54 17.50 1.91 3.02
C ILE A 54 17.13 1.17 4.30
N TRP A 55 17.20 -0.17 4.28
CA TRP A 55 16.99 -0.99 5.47
C TRP A 55 18.26 -1.09 6.31
N SER A 56 18.12 -0.91 7.62
CA SER A 56 19.14 -1.11 8.64
C SER A 56 18.75 -2.25 9.57
N THR A 57 19.61 -3.26 9.62
CA THR A 57 19.48 -4.42 10.51
C THR A 57 20.31 -4.10 11.77
N SER A 58 19.63 -3.75 12.86
CA SER A 58 20.29 -3.46 14.13
C SER A 58 20.55 -4.78 14.86
N VAL A 59 21.79 -5.28 14.84
CA VAL A 59 22.17 -6.42 15.69
C VAL A 59 22.30 -5.88 17.12
N SER A 60 21.19 -5.89 17.86
CA SER A 60 21.23 -5.42 19.25
C SER A 60 22.26 -6.23 20.03
N LYS A 61 23.34 -5.59 20.47
CA LYS A 61 24.19 -6.16 21.52
C LYS A 61 23.34 -6.17 22.77
N SER A 62 22.87 -7.35 23.16
CA SER A 62 22.13 -7.51 24.42
C SER A 62 22.84 -6.74 25.54
N PRO A 63 22.12 -5.90 26.32
CA PRO A 63 22.74 -5.21 27.44
C PRO A 63 23.24 -6.26 28.43
N LYS A 64 24.49 -6.11 28.87
CA LYS A 64 25.18 -7.04 29.80
C LYS A 64 24.21 -7.55 30.89
N ARG A 65 23.84 -8.83 30.78
CA ARG A 65 22.94 -9.57 31.67
C ARG A 65 23.28 -9.30 33.15
N ARG A 66 22.38 -8.63 33.86
CA ARG A 66 22.19 -8.90 35.30
C ARG A 66 21.53 -10.27 35.41
N LYS A 67 22.16 -11.16 36.18
CA LYS A 67 21.79 -12.55 36.43
C LYS A 67 20.31 -12.65 36.83
N ARG A 68 19.47 -13.23 35.97
CA ARG A 68 18.12 -13.71 36.33
C ARG A 68 17.95 -15.11 35.76
N THR A 69 17.64 -16.04 36.65
CA THR A 69 17.28 -17.43 36.44
C THR A 69 15.84 -17.53 35.95
N SER A 70 15.67 -17.99 34.72
CA SER A 70 14.58 -18.87 34.27
C SER A 70 14.82 -19.22 32.81
N GLU A 71 14.59 -20.48 32.46
CA GLU A 71 14.62 -21.02 31.11
C GLU A 71 13.52 -20.34 30.28
N ASP A 72 13.92 -19.43 29.41
CA ASP A 72 13.16 -19.05 28.23
C ASP A 72 14.16 -18.94 27.09
N THR A 73 13.89 -19.67 26.02
CA THR A 73 14.62 -19.61 24.75
C THR A 73 14.60 -18.18 24.22
N PRO A 74 15.76 -17.58 23.87
CA PRO A 74 15.79 -16.23 23.33
C PRO A 74 15.17 -16.26 21.92
N VAL A 75 14.01 -15.64 21.76
CA VAL A 75 13.49 -15.27 20.44
C VAL A 75 14.29 -14.04 20.02
N ASP A 76 15.18 -14.20 19.04
CA ASP A 76 15.89 -13.10 18.38
C ASP A 76 14.87 -12.21 17.65
N ILE A 77 14.47 -11.11 18.28
CA ILE A 77 13.71 -10.05 17.60
C ILE A 77 14.77 -9.14 16.96
N SER A 78 15.11 -9.40 15.69
CA SER A 78 15.82 -8.42 14.87
C SER A 78 14.90 -7.21 14.69
N ASN A 79 15.29 -6.06 15.25
CA ASN A 79 14.58 -4.81 15.03
C ASN A 79 15.06 -4.23 13.70
N ASP A 80 14.52 -4.76 12.61
CA ASP A 80 14.79 -4.23 11.29
C ASP A 80 14.05 -2.91 11.13
N THR A 81 14.83 -1.87 10.85
CA THR A 81 14.36 -0.49 10.74
C THR A 81 14.64 0.03 9.35
N LEU A 82 13.76 0.89 8.85
CA LEU A 82 13.98 1.60 7.61
C LEU A 82 14.51 2.98 7.94
N ILE A 83 15.54 3.42 7.23
CA ILE A 83 16.08 4.77 7.33
C ILE A 83 15.73 5.50 6.06
N ALA A 84 15.03 6.63 6.20
CA ALA A 84 14.68 7.52 5.10
C ALA A 84 15.48 8.82 5.21
N LEU A 85 15.96 9.32 4.07
CA LEU A 85 16.61 10.61 3.94
C LEU A 85 15.64 11.59 3.29
N ASP A 86 15.39 12.72 3.93
CA ASP A 86 14.56 13.80 3.38
C ASP A 86 15.40 14.88 2.66
N GLU A 87 14.71 15.77 1.96
CA GLU A 87 15.32 16.90 1.23
C GLU A 87 15.99 17.95 2.12
N SER A 88 15.62 18.00 3.40
CA SER A 88 16.25 18.86 4.40
C SER A 88 17.54 18.26 4.98
N GLY A 89 17.90 17.03 4.58
CA GLY A 89 19.05 16.30 5.13
C GLY A 89 18.77 15.66 6.49
N ASN A 90 17.51 15.41 6.84
CA ASN A 90 17.15 14.63 8.01
C ASN A 90 17.11 13.14 7.68
N LEU A 91 17.63 12.33 8.60
CA LEU A 91 17.45 10.90 8.65
C LEU A 91 16.27 10.59 9.56
N ILE A 92 15.32 9.82 9.05
CA ILE A 92 14.10 9.43 9.74
C ILE A 92 14.15 7.92 9.89
N VAL A 93 14.19 7.44 11.13
CA VAL A 93 14.17 6.01 11.46
C VAL A 93 12.73 5.57 11.63
N LEU A 94 12.32 4.59 10.82
CA LEU A 94 10.97 4.08 10.71
C LEU A 94 10.96 2.58 11.00
N SER A 95 9.81 2.05 11.38
CA SER A 95 9.60 0.61 11.51
C SER A 95 8.26 0.24 10.90
N PRO A 96 8.16 -0.94 10.24
CA PRO A 96 6.88 -1.45 9.77
C PRO A 96 5.87 -1.66 10.91
N LEU A 97 6.33 -1.79 12.16
CA LEU A 97 5.49 -2.04 13.34
C LEU A 97 5.03 -0.76 14.04
N SER A 98 5.52 0.41 13.63
CA SER A 98 5.21 1.69 14.26
C SER A 98 4.55 2.65 13.28
N ASN A 99 3.43 3.25 13.67
CA ASN A 99 2.71 4.23 12.85
C ASN A 99 3.33 5.64 12.92
N LYS A 100 4.43 5.80 13.65
CA LYS A 100 5.16 7.07 13.82
C LYS A 100 6.67 6.84 13.64
N PRO A 101 7.42 7.88 13.23
CA PRO A 101 8.88 7.83 13.26
C PRO A 101 9.40 7.49 14.65
N ILE A 102 10.37 6.58 14.71
CA ILE A 102 11.01 6.15 15.96
C ILE A 102 12.00 7.22 16.42
N LYS A 103 12.83 7.70 15.49
CA LYS A 103 13.83 8.74 15.72
C LYS A 103 14.00 9.60 14.48
N GLN A 104 14.46 10.84 14.68
CA GLN A 104 14.85 11.75 13.61
C GLN A 104 16.18 12.40 13.96
N PHE A 105 17.06 12.52 12.97
CA PHE A 105 18.39 13.12 13.11
C PHE A 105 18.65 14.09 11.98
N THR A 106 19.25 15.23 12.28
CA THR A 106 19.62 16.23 11.26
C THR A 106 21.10 16.13 10.96
N THR A 107 21.45 15.85 9.71
CA THR A 107 22.86 15.75 9.27
C THR A 107 23.53 17.11 9.08
N ARG A 108 22.74 18.20 9.12
CA ARG A 108 23.11 19.61 8.90
C ARG A 108 23.58 19.94 7.47
N VAL A 109 23.76 18.94 6.61
CA VAL A 109 24.17 19.11 5.22
C VAL A 109 23.22 18.29 4.34
N PRO A 110 22.70 18.84 3.23
CA PRO A 110 21.82 18.08 2.36
C PRO A 110 22.55 16.84 1.82
N GLY A 111 21.90 15.68 1.96
CA GLY A 111 22.36 14.41 1.42
C GLY A 111 21.65 14.09 0.10
N THR A 112 22.26 13.27 -0.74
CA THR A 112 21.72 12.85 -2.04
C THR A 112 21.48 11.35 -2.17
N LYS A 113 22.14 10.53 -1.35
CA LYS A 113 22.04 9.06 -1.39
C LYS A 113 22.41 8.44 -0.04
N LEU A 114 21.73 7.36 0.32
CA LEU A 114 22.05 6.50 1.46
C LEU A 114 22.82 5.26 0.99
N ILE A 115 23.84 4.86 1.75
CA ILE A 115 24.70 3.70 1.48
C ILE A 115 24.84 2.92 2.78
N LYS A 116 24.52 1.62 2.76
CA LYS A 116 24.72 0.73 3.92
C LYS A 116 26.05 0.02 3.74
N ALA A 117 26.97 0.20 4.70
CA ALA A 117 28.20 -0.56 4.75
C ALA A 117 28.51 -0.93 6.20
N ASP A 118 28.66 -2.23 6.44
CA ASP A 118 28.72 -2.83 7.78
C ASP A 118 27.50 -2.41 8.63
N ASN A 119 27.72 -1.97 9.86
CA ASN A 119 26.70 -1.49 10.79
C ASN A 119 26.50 0.04 10.72
N PHE A 120 27.01 0.68 9.67
CA PHE A 120 26.94 2.12 9.51
C PHE A 120 26.12 2.50 8.28
N ILE A 121 25.44 3.63 8.40
CA ILE A 121 24.78 4.26 7.27
C ILE A 121 25.63 5.45 6.85
N TRP A 122 25.96 5.47 5.58
CA TRP A 122 26.76 6.50 4.96
C TRP A 122 25.86 7.33 4.09
N ILE A 123 26.07 8.64 4.11
CA ILE A 123 25.22 9.60 3.43
C ILE A 123 26.13 10.38 2.50
N LYS A 124 25.91 10.22 1.20
CA LYS A 124 26.57 11.04 0.21
C LYS A 124 26.01 12.46 0.30
N SER A 125 26.88 13.44 0.46
CA SER A 125 26.59 14.84 0.14
C SER A 125 27.42 15.26 -1.08
N LYS A 126 27.38 16.54 -1.45
CA LYS A 126 28.08 17.07 -2.63
C LYS A 126 29.61 16.90 -2.52
N ASP A 127 30.18 17.38 -1.42
CA ASP A 127 31.64 17.42 -1.18
C ASP A 127 32.04 16.72 0.14
N SER A 128 31.12 15.94 0.71
CA SER A 128 31.37 15.22 1.96
C SER A 128 30.60 13.90 2.00
N LEU A 129 31.15 12.98 2.77
CA LEU A 129 30.53 11.72 3.11
C LEU A 129 30.27 11.72 4.62
N ILE A 130 29.03 11.50 5.03
CA ILE A 130 28.64 11.53 6.44
C ILE A 130 28.43 10.10 6.91
N LYS A 131 29.19 9.68 7.91
CA LYS A 131 29.04 8.40 8.58
C LYS A 131 28.10 8.55 9.77
N TYR A 132 27.03 7.76 9.79
CA TYR A 132 26.06 7.66 10.87
C TYR A 132 26.12 6.28 11.51
N SER A 133 26.17 6.23 12.85
CA SER A 133 26.03 5.01 13.63
C SER A 133 24.72 5.03 14.38
N SER A 134 23.89 4.00 14.20
CA SER A 134 22.61 3.89 14.91
C SER A 134 22.74 3.43 16.37
N ASP A 135 23.89 2.87 16.75
CA ASP A 135 24.13 2.36 18.11
C ASP A 135 24.46 3.51 19.07
N ASP A 136 25.39 4.38 18.65
CA ASP A 136 25.94 5.45 19.47
C ASP A 136 25.40 6.84 19.07
N ASP A 137 24.48 6.91 18.09
CA ASP A 137 23.94 8.14 17.50
C ASP A 137 25.04 9.14 17.06
N THR A 138 26.22 8.63 16.69
CA THR A 138 27.38 9.46 16.29
C THR A 138 27.35 9.80 14.81
N VAL A 139 27.65 11.07 14.49
CA VAL A 139 27.76 11.58 13.12
C VAL A 139 29.19 12.08 12.88
N ILE A 140 29.86 11.52 11.88
CA ILE A 140 31.22 11.92 11.48
C ILE A 140 31.18 12.37 10.02
N SER A 141 31.61 13.61 9.75
CA SER A 141 31.78 14.12 8.39
C SER A 141 33.19 13.85 7.87
N ILE A 142 33.28 13.38 6.64
CA ILE A 142 34.52 13.01 5.95
C ILE A 142 34.57 13.80 4.66
N GLN A 143 35.71 14.44 4.39
CA GLN A 143 35.90 15.19 3.15
C GLN A 143 36.20 14.23 2.00
N VAL A 144 35.42 14.34 0.93
CA VAL A 144 35.60 13.56 -0.30
C VAL A 144 35.53 14.52 -1.51
N PRO A 145 36.24 14.22 -2.61
CA PRO A 145 36.07 14.95 -3.86
C PRO A 145 34.61 14.96 -4.32
N SER A 146 34.22 16.01 -5.04
CA SER A 146 32.91 16.08 -5.69
C SER A 146 32.75 14.89 -6.65
N ALA A 147 31.79 14.03 -6.35
CA ALA A 147 31.54 12.80 -7.10
C ALA A 147 30.07 12.72 -7.53
N THR A 148 29.82 12.24 -8.75
CA THR A 148 28.47 11.92 -9.25
C THR A 148 27.91 10.72 -8.49
N THR A 149 28.71 9.68 -8.30
CA THR A 149 28.32 8.43 -7.63
C THR A 149 29.38 8.00 -6.64
N ILE A 150 28.94 7.50 -5.49
CA ILE A 150 29.79 7.00 -4.41
C ILE A 150 29.23 5.67 -3.93
N GLU A 151 30.12 4.73 -3.63
CA GLU A 151 29.81 3.49 -2.91
C GLU A 151 30.87 3.25 -1.82
N VAL A 152 30.43 2.73 -0.67
CA VAL A 152 31.31 2.42 0.47
C VAL A 152 31.36 0.92 0.63
N LEU A 153 32.57 0.35 0.53
CA LEU A 153 32.78 -1.07 0.63
C LEU A 153 32.92 -1.47 2.11
N PRO A 154 32.19 -2.49 2.59
CA PRO A 154 32.26 -2.98 3.96
C PRO A 154 33.64 -3.56 4.25
N GLY A 155 34.08 -3.42 5.50
CA GLY A 155 35.37 -3.92 5.94
C GLY A 155 35.94 -3.15 7.12
N LYS A 156 36.94 -3.74 7.79
CA LYS A 156 37.60 -3.14 8.98
C LYS A 156 38.11 -1.71 8.73
N ALA A 157 38.58 -1.47 7.50
CA ALA A 157 38.86 -0.14 6.98
C ALA A 157 38.07 0.00 5.67
N PRO A 158 36.95 0.74 5.67
CA PRO A 158 36.08 0.79 4.50
C PRO A 158 36.83 1.47 3.36
N HIS A 159 36.85 0.79 2.22
CA HIS A 159 37.27 1.41 0.98
C HIS A 159 36.10 2.19 0.42
N VAL A 160 36.39 3.25 -0.33
CA VAL A 160 35.38 4.07 -0.97
C VAL A 160 35.68 4.08 -2.45
N VAL A 161 34.63 3.85 -3.24
CA VAL A 161 34.65 3.99 -4.69
C VAL A 161 33.90 5.27 -5.04
N LEU A 162 34.56 6.15 -5.78
CA LEU A 162 34.01 7.42 -6.23
C LEU A 162 34.02 7.44 -7.76
N SER A 163 33.01 8.04 -8.37
CA SER A 163 33.10 8.48 -9.77
C SER A 163 32.78 9.96 -9.88
N ASP A 164 33.57 10.67 -10.68
CA ASP A 164 33.31 12.05 -11.08
C ASP A 164 32.53 12.15 -12.41
N GLY A 165 32.10 11.00 -12.95
CA GLY A 165 31.45 10.86 -14.25
C GLY A 165 32.42 10.63 -15.42
N SER A 166 33.71 10.89 -15.23
CA SER A 166 34.75 10.64 -16.23
C SER A 166 35.63 9.43 -15.88
N LYS A 167 35.86 9.21 -14.59
CA LYS A 167 36.72 8.16 -14.06
C LYS A 167 36.13 7.57 -12.79
N LEU A 168 36.66 6.41 -12.41
CA LEU A 168 36.34 5.69 -11.18
C LEU A 168 37.59 5.65 -10.29
N SER A 169 37.53 6.29 -9.13
CA SER A 169 38.64 6.34 -8.16
C SER A 169 38.34 5.41 -6.99
N LEU A 170 39.26 4.49 -6.71
CA LEU A 170 39.23 3.63 -5.54
C LEU A 170 40.20 4.18 -4.49
N GLY A 171 39.77 4.23 -3.23
CA GLY A 171 40.63 4.69 -2.15
C GLY A 171 40.15 4.31 -0.76
N LYS A 172 40.83 4.84 0.26
CA LYS A 172 40.51 4.62 1.67
C LYS A 172 40.25 5.93 2.40
N ILE A 173 39.53 5.84 3.51
CA ILE A 173 39.36 6.97 4.43
C ILE A 173 40.49 6.93 5.47
N VAL A 174 41.37 7.92 5.45
CA VAL A 174 42.45 8.09 6.42
C VAL A 174 42.29 9.45 7.09
N LYS A 175 42.18 9.49 8.43
CA LYS A 175 41.99 10.72 9.21
C LYS A 175 40.85 11.62 8.67
N ASN A 176 39.69 11.01 8.37
CA ASN A 176 38.50 11.66 7.83
C ASN A 176 38.69 12.37 6.47
N LYS A 177 39.67 11.92 5.67
CA LYS A 177 39.86 12.34 4.28
C LYS A 177 39.96 11.13 3.37
N PHE A 178 39.42 11.27 2.17
CA PHE A 178 39.62 10.28 1.12
C PHE A 178 41.07 10.36 0.59
N VAL A 179 41.73 9.21 0.51
CA VAL A 179 43.03 9.03 -0.10
C VAL A 179 42.86 8.04 -1.25
N GLN A 180 43.04 8.53 -2.48
CA GLN A 180 42.97 7.72 -3.69
C GLN A 180 44.15 6.75 -3.74
N GLU A 181 43.87 5.49 -4.06
CA GLU A 181 44.85 4.41 -4.24
C GLU A 181 44.95 3.97 -5.69
N HIS A 182 43.82 3.95 -6.42
CA HIS A 182 43.77 3.50 -7.81
C HIS A 182 42.71 4.27 -8.61
N GLU A 183 42.83 4.24 -9.94
CA GLU A 183 41.97 4.97 -10.87
C GLU A 183 41.70 4.14 -12.12
N LEU A 184 40.43 4.06 -12.53
CA LEU A 184 39.97 3.36 -13.72
C LEU A 184 39.25 4.33 -14.66
N GLU A 185 39.53 4.25 -15.96
CA GLU A 185 38.94 5.12 -16.97
C GLU A 185 37.58 4.61 -17.46
N ILE A 186 36.62 4.49 -16.54
CA ILE A 186 35.21 4.17 -16.87
C ILE A 186 34.43 5.48 -16.86
N LYS A 187 33.95 5.89 -18.04
CA LYS A 187 33.16 7.11 -18.25
C LYS A 187 31.68 6.84 -18.05
N GLY A 188 30.92 7.87 -17.65
CA GLY A 188 29.46 7.82 -17.58
C GLY A 188 28.91 6.96 -16.44
N VAL A 189 29.69 6.70 -15.39
CA VAL A 189 29.23 5.86 -14.27
C VAL A 189 28.04 6.52 -13.57
N THR A 190 26.94 5.77 -13.52
CA THR A 190 25.68 6.17 -12.89
C THR A 190 25.47 5.48 -11.54
N GLN A 191 25.73 4.18 -11.47
CA GLN A 191 25.51 3.36 -10.26
C GLN A 191 26.66 2.38 -10.04
N ILE A 192 26.92 2.07 -8.77
CA ILE A 192 27.97 1.15 -8.34
C ILE A 192 27.37 0.29 -7.24
N ILE A 193 27.59 -1.02 -7.32
CA ILE A 193 27.22 -1.98 -6.27
C ILE A 193 28.34 -2.99 -6.08
N GLN A 194 28.44 -3.56 -4.89
CA GLN A 194 29.36 -4.65 -4.59
C GLN A 194 28.60 -5.96 -4.38
N SER A 195 29.23 -7.07 -4.76
CA SER A 195 28.70 -8.40 -4.44
C SER A 195 28.72 -8.66 -2.94
N LYS A 196 27.61 -9.19 -2.42
CA LYS A 196 27.45 -9.63 -1.02
C LYS A 196 28.18 -10.94 -0.77
N THR A 197 28.26 -11.82 -1.76
CA THR A 197 28.90 -13.16 -1.65
C THR A 197 30.39 -13.14 -1.97
N LYS A 198 30.82 -12.28 -2.91
CA LYS A 198 32.19 -12.14 -3.38
C LYS A 198 32.62 -10.67 -3.25
N PRO A 199 33.05 -10.22 -2.05
CA PRO A 199 33.35 -8.81 -1.80
C PRO A 199 34.50 -8.26 -2.66
N ASP A 200 35.27 -9.11 -3.34
CA ASP A 200 36.30 -8.67 -4.29
C ASP A 200 35.71 -8.18 -5.62
N LEU A 201 34.42 -8.40 -5.90
CA LEU A 201 33.80 -8.03 -7.17
C LEU A 201 32.85 -6.84 -7.02
N LEU A 202 33.03 -5.88 -7.92
CA LEU A 202 32.23 -4.66 -8.04
C LEU A 202 31.52 -4.66 -9.38
N ALA A 203 30.23 -4.32 -9.39
CA ALA A 203 29.48 -4.04 -10.62
C ALA A 203 29.30 -2.53 -10.75
N VAL A 204 29.66 -2.00 -11.91
CA VAL A 204 29.65 -0.58 -12.24
C VAL A 204 28.77 -0.39 -13.47
N LEU A 205 27.68 0.36 -13.31
CA LEU A 205 26.78 0.70 -14.40
C LEU A 205 27.19 2.04 -15.00
N ALA A 206 27.50 2.02 -16.29
CA ALA A 206 27.68 3.19 -17.13
C ALA A 206 26.81 3.00 -18.40
N ASP A 207 27.31 3.34 -19.58
CA ASP A 207 26.68 2.95 -20.86
C ASP A 207 26.52 1.43 -20.97
N GLU A 208 27.42 0.68 -20.33
CA GLU A 208 27.42 -0.78 -20.25
C GLU A 208 27.66 -1.22 -18.80
N LEU A 209 27.54 -2.53 -18.56
CA LEU A 209 27.82 -3.11 -17.25
C LEU A 209 29.29 -3.55 -17.20
N TYR A 210 30.03 -3.03 -16.22
CA TYR A 210 31.42 -3.37 -15.96
C TYR A 210 31.52 -4.17 -14.67
N ILE A 211 32.14 -5.35 -14.73
CA ILE A 211 32.50 -6.13 -13.54
C ILE A 211 34.00 -5.93 -13.28
N VAL A 212 34.32 -5.26 -12.18
CA VAL A 212 35.69 -4.93 -11.76
C VAL A 212 36.09 -5.86 -10.61
N ASN A 213 37.29 -6.42 -10.70
CA ASN A 213 37.88 -7.22 -9.61
C ASN A 213 38.81 -6.36 -8.78
N LEU A 214 38.50 -6.17 -7.50
CA LEU A 214 39.31 -5.36 -6.57
C LEU A 214 40.71 -5.95 -6.31
N LYS A 215 40.92 -7.24 -6.61
CA LYS A 215 42.25 -7.89 -6.55
C LYS A 215 43.08 -7.68 -7.82
N ASP A 216 42.43 -7.43 -8.95
CA ASP A 216 43.05 -7.27 -10.26
C ASP A 216 42.39 -6.06 -10.94
N LEU A 217 42.79 -4.88 -10.47
CA LEU A 217 42.16 -3.62 -10.86
C LEU A 217 42.41 -3.28 -12.33
N ASP A 218 43.49 -3.80 -12.92
CA ASP A 218 43.85 -3.53 -14.32
C ASP A 218 42.92 -4.24 -15.31
N HIS A 219 42.12 -5.22 -14.85
CA HIS A 219 41.20 -5.99 -15.70
C HIS A 219 39.76 -5.86 -15.23
N TYR A 220 38.89 -5.44 -16.16
CA TYR A 220 37.44 -5.47 -15.98
C TYR A 220 36.77 -6.23 -17.12
N THR A 221 35.64 -6.86 -16.80
CA THR A 221 34.79 -7.52 -17.80
C THR A 221 33.67 -6.58 -18.18
N LYS A 222 33.54 -6.31 -19.49
CA LYS A 222 32.45 -5.51 -20.05
C LYS A 222 31.33 -6.43 -20.52
N ILE A 223 30.09 -6.09 -20.18
CA ILE A 223 28.89 -6.86 -20.49
C ILE A 223 27.89 -5.93 -21.17
N GLU A 224 27.55 -6.28 -22.40
CA GLU A 224 26.61 -5.54 -23.22
C GLU A 224 25.17 -5.94 -22.88
N TYR A 225 24.28 -4.95 -22.84
CA TYR A 225 22.84 -5.12 -22.69
C TYR A 225 22.12 -4.11 -23.60
N THR A 226 20.82 -4.28 -23.82
CA THR A 226 20.05 -3.43 -24.74
C THR A 226 19.11 -2.50 -23.98
N GLY A 227 19.10 -1.22 -24.38
CA GLY A 227 18.25 -0.18 -23.78
C GLY A 227 18.97 0.62 -22.70
N ASN A 228 18.30 1.67 -22.20
CA ASN A 228 18.87 2.53 -21.16
C ASN A 228 18.61 1.91 -19.78
N ALA A 229 19.67 1.54 -19.07
CA ALA A 229 19.55 1.04 -17.71
C ALA A 229 19.17 2.15 -16.74
N THR A 230 18.28 1.81 -15.82
CA THR A 230 17.72 2.73 -14.83
C THR A 230 18.03 2.31 -13.39
N VAL A 231 18.18 1.01 -13.15
CA VAL A 231 18.40 0.43 -11.83
C VAL A 231 19.50 -0.62 -11.90
N LEU A 232 20.44 -0.54 -10.95
CA LEU A 232 21.47 -1.53 -10.66
C LEU A 232 21.31 -2.03 -9.22
N SER A 233 21.05 -3.32 -9.04
CA SER A 233 20.94 -3.92 -7.70
C SER A 233 21.46 -5.36 -7.68
N THR A 234 21.59 -5.96 -6.48
CA THR A 234 21.95 -7.38 -6.32
C THR A 234 20.75 -8.19 -5.86
N VAL A 235 20.52 -9.32 -6.50
CA VAL A 235 19.47 -10.27 -6.17
C VAL A 235 20.04 -11.68 -6.00
N SER A 236 19.59 -12.41 -4.98
CA SER A 236 20.08 -13.75 -4.69
C SER A 236 19.02 -14.79 -5.08
N TYR A 237 19.22 -15.56 -6.13
CA TYR A 237 18.26 -16.54 -6.65
C TYR A 237 18.90 -17.92 -6.76
N ILE A 238 18.24 -18.96 -6.24
CA ILE A 238 18.73 -20.36 -6.23
C ILE A 238 20.17 -20.46 -5.70
N ALA A 239 20.42 -19.88 -4.52
CA ALA A 239 21.73 -19.85 -3.86
C ALA A 239 22.89 -19.19 -4.66
N GLU A 240 22.59 -18.50 -5.75
CA GLU A 240 23.54 -17.70 -6.51
C GLU A 240 23.19 -16.22 -6.42
N GLU A 241 24.20 -15.36 -6.54
CA GLU A 241 24.03 -13.92 -6.57
C GLU A 241 24.12 -13.40 -8.01
N TYR A 242 23.09 -12.66 -8.40
CA TYR A 242 22.96 -12.00 -9.70
C TYR A 242 23.00 -10.48 -9.52
N ILE A 243 23.60 -9.82 -10.51
CA ILE A 243 23.48 -8.40 -10.75
C ILE A 243 22.22 -8.20 -11.58
N GLN A 244 21.31 -7.38 -11.07
CA GLN A 244 20.14 -6.93 -11.79
C GLN A 244 20.45 -5.62 -12.52
N VAL A 245 20.19 -5.58 -13.82
CA VAL A 245 20.17 -4.36 -14.63
C VAL A 245 18.78 -4.21 -15.22
N SER A 246 17.99 -3.25 -14.72
CA SER A 246 16.64 -2.98 -15.24
C SER A 246 16.64 -1.88 -16.28
N THR A 247 16.07 -2.15 -17.44
CA THR A 247 15.71 -1.18 -18.48
C THR A 247 14.20 -0.99 -18.50
N GLN A 248 13.70 -0.16 -19.43
CA GLN A 248 12.25 0.10 -19.56
C GLN A 248 11.45 -1.16 -19.97
N GLU A 249 12.06 -2.08 -20.72
CA GLU A 249 11.36 -3.24 -21.31
C GLU A 249 11.88 -4.59 -20.80
N LYS A 250 13.08 -4.62 -20.21
CA LYS A 250 13.75 -5.86 -19.83
C LYS A 250 14.53 -5.69 -18.54
N VAL A 251 14.62 -6.79 -17.79
CA VAL A 251 15.55 -6.93 -16.68
C VAL A 251 16.56 -8.00 -17.01
N TYR A 252 17.83 -7.61 -16.98
CA TYR A 252 18.96 -8.50 -17.24
C TYR A 252 19.55 -8.96 -15.92
N LEU A 253 19.74 -10.28 -15.77
CA LEU A 253 20.42 -10.88 -14.63
C LEU A 253 21.77 -11.41 -15.09
N VAL A 254 22.82 -11.00 -14.39
CA VAL A 254 24.21 -11.34 -14.71
C VAL A 254 24.88 -11.93 -13.47
N ARG A 255 25.46 -13.12 -13.55
CA ARG A 255 26.22 -13.66 -12.42
C ARG A 255 27.56 -12.95 -12.27
N PHE A 256 27.99 -12.78 -11.02
CA PHE A 256 29.33 -12.26 -10.73
C PHE A 256 30.42 -13.24 -11.22
N GLY A 257 31.04 -12.89 -12.36
CA GLY A 257 32.09 -13.66 -13.03
C GLY A 257 31.73 -14.10 -14.45
N ASP A 258 30.47 -13.95 -14.86
CA ASP A 258 30.05 -14.21 -16.23
C ASP A 258 30.55 -13.10 -17.16
N LYS A 259 30.71 -13.43 -18.45
CA LYS A 259 31.10 -12.47 -19.49
C LYS A 259 29.91 -11.96 -20.31
N GLN A 260 28.72 -12.47 -20.02
CA GLN A 260 27.50 -12.27 -20.79
C GLN A 260 26.32 -12.26 -19.85
N VAL A 261 25.17 -11.81 -20.33
CA VAL A 261 23.91 -11.89 -19.59
C VAL A 261 23.53 -13.35 -19.36
N SER A 262 23.23 -13.71 -18.11
CA SER A 262 22.88 -15.07 -17.72
C SER A 262 21.40 -15.36 -17.91
N LYS A 263 20.51 -14.41 -17.54
CA LYS A 263 19.06 -14.54 -17.69
C LYS A 263 18.44 -13.20 -18.09
N THR A 264 17.33 -13.24 -18.82
CA THR A 264 16.57 -12.06 -19.26
C THR A 264 15.11 -12.20 -18.86
N ILE A 265 14.52 -11.15 -18.32
CA ILE A 265 13.11 -11.09 -17.94
C ILE A 265 12.45 -9.97 -18.75
N THR A 266 11.41 -10.30 -19.51
CA THR A 266 10.64 -9.30 -20.27
C THR A 266 9.56 -8.69 -19.37
N THR A 267 9.48 -7.36 -19.32
CA THR A 267 8.52 -6.65 -18.46
C THR A 267 8.42 -5.18 -18.83
N ASN A 268 7.22 -4.61 -18.71
CA ASN A 268 6.97 -3.23 -19.14
C ASN A 268 7.32 -2.17 -18.08
N ASN A 269 7.61 -2.52 -16.81
CA ASN A 269 7.81 -1.52 -15.73
C ASN A 269 8.46 -2.03 -14.42
N VAL A 270 9.21 -3.14 -14.41
CA VAL A 270 9.87 -3.58 -13.17
C VAL A 270 10.92 -2.60 -12.71
N THR A 271 10.78 -2.19 -11.45
CA THR A 271 11.77 -1.34 -10.80
C THR A 271 12.78 -2.17 -10.03
N GLU A 272 12.34 -3.18 -9.28
CA GLU A 272 13.22 -3.96 -8.39
C GLU A 272 12.85 -5.45 -8.42
N LEU A 273 13.85 -6.33 -8.52
CA LEU A 273 13.69 -7.76 -8.28
C LEU A 273 14.27 -8.11 -6.92
N PHE A 274 13.62 -9.03 -6.24
CA PHE A 274 14.13 -9.57 -4.99
C PHE A 274 13.63 -11.00 -4.81
N THR A 275 14.25 -11.69 -3.87
CA THR A 275 13.89 -13.07 -3.56
C THR A 275 13.14 -13.12 -2.25
N HIS A 276 11.97 -13.75 -2.29
CA HIS A 276 11.21 -14.10 -1.11
C HIS A 276 11.28 -15.62 -0.97
N GLU A 277 11.91 -16.09 0.12
CA GLU A 277 12.21 -17.49 0.36
C GLU A 277 13.03 -18.12 -0.79
N SER A 278 12.39 -18.75 -1.77
CA SER A 278 13.01 -19.37 -2.95
C SER A 278 12.50 -18.83 -4.28
N ILE A 279 11.53 -17.91 -4.27
CA ILE A 279 10.87 -17.38 -5.45
C ILE A 279 11.44 -16.01 -5.80
N LEU A 280 11.72 -15.80 -7.09
CA LEU A 280 12.12 -14.49 -7.60
C LEU A 280 10.85 -13.68 -7.92
N VAL A 281 10.76 -12.50 -7.31
CA VAL A 281 9.58 -11.66 -7.35
C VAL A 281 9.96 -10.29 -7.91
N GLY A 282 9.12 -9.75 -8.79
CA GLY A 282 9.26 -8.40 -9.31
C GLY A 282 8.31 -7.43 -8.62
N ALA A 283 8.86 -6.29 -8.20
CA ALA A 283 8.07 -5.11 -7.82
C ALA A 283 8.07 -4.10 -8.98
N TYR A 284 6.87 -3.72 -9.41
CA TYR A 284 6.68 -2.70 -10.43
C TYR A 284 5.69 -1.64 -9.96
N LYS A 285 5.80 -0.48 -10.60
CA LYS A 285 4.94 0.67 -10.34
C LYS A 285 3.71 0.57 -11.23
N ASP A 286 2.53 0.37 -10.64
CA ASP A 286 1.25 0.51 -11.32
C ASP A 286 0.61 1.84 -10.92
N LEU A 287 0.66 2.84 -11.82
CA LEU A 287 0.16 4.21 -11.66
C LEU A 287 0.57 4.89 -10.35
N ASN A 288 -0.10 4.53 -9.24
CA ASN A 288 0.03 5.07 -7.90
C ASN A 288 0.24 4.01 -6.79
N ASP A 289 0.18 2.72 -7.10
CA ASP A 289 0.44 1.64 -6.14
C ASP A 289 1.62 0.77 -6.58
N VAL A 290 2.02 -0.13 -5.69
CA VAL A 290 3.04 -1.14 -5.95
C VAL A 290 2.33 -2.45 -6.22
N GLU A 291 2.55 -3.01 -7.40
CA GLU A 291 2.16 -4.38 -7.70
C GLU A 291 3.40 -5.27 -7.61
N ILE A 292 3.19 -6.44 -7.03
CA ILE A 292 4.21 -7.44 -6.73
C ILE A 292 3.73 -8.71 -7.40
N SER A 293 4.55 -9.27 -8.27
CA SER A 293 4.19 -10.45 -9.04
C SER A 293 5.38 -11.39 -9.19
N ASP A 294 5.06 -12.68 -9.22
CA ASP A 294 6.02 -13.74 -9.43
C ASP A 294 6.48 -13.77 -10.89
N ILE A 295 7.74 -14.15 -11.08
CA ILE A 295 8.32 -14.27 -12.42
C ILE A 295 7.99 -15.63 -12.99
N HIS A 296 7.36 -15.64 -14.15
CA HIS A 296 7.03 -16.86 -14.87
C HIS A 296 8.19 -17.19 -15.81
N TRP A 297 8.95 -18.22 -15.47
CA TRP A 297 10.06 -18.68 -16.31
C TRP A 297 9.51 -19.45 -17.51
N ILE A 298 9.73 -18.91 -18.71
CA ILE A 298 9.38 -19.54 -19.99
C ILE A 298 10.44 -20.58 -20.37
N SER A 299 11.71 -20.27 -20.07
CA SER A 299 12.86 -21.16 -20.24
C SER A 299 13.85 -20.99 -19.08
N ASP A 300 14.92 -21.79 -19.08
CA ASP A 300 15.97 -21.69 -18.07
C ASP A 300 16.60 -20.28 -18.01
N ASN A 301 16.61 -19.53 -19.12
CA ASN A 301 17.25 -18.22 -19.22
C ASN A 301 16.29 -17.07 -19.53
N GLU A 302 15.03 -17.35 -19.84
CA GLU A 302 14.03 -16.34 -20.21
C GLU A 302 12.82 -16.43 -19.29
N GLY A 303 12.50 -15.31 -18.65
CA GLY A 303 11.30 -15.13 -17.84
C GLY A 303 10.42 -14.01 -18.38
N GLU A 304 9.16 -14.02 -17.97
CA GLU A 304 8.23 -12.94 -18.23
C GLU A 304 7.46 -12.61 -16.95
N ILE A 305 7.14 -11.33 -16.78
CA ILE A 305 6.16 -10.90 -15.79
C ILE A 305 4.88 -10.61 -16.56
N ILE A 306 3.89 -11.48 -16.36
CA ILE A 306 2.58 -11.33 -16.97
C ILE A 306 1.84 -10.24 -16.19
N ASN A 307 1.99 -8.99 -16.65
CA ASN A 307 1.17 -7.88 -16.18
C ASN A 307 -0.29 -8.26 -16.44
N THR A 308 -1.05 -8.49 -15.38
CA THR A 308 -2.47 -8.83 -15.49
C THR A 308 -3.28 -7.54 -15.74
N GLU A 309 -2.94 -6.80 -16.80
CA GLU A 309 -3.80 -5.75 -17.34
C GLU A 309 -4.93 -6.40 -18.16
N THR A 310 -5.82 -7.11 -17.48
CA THR A 310 -7.27 -7.19 -17.76
C THR A 310 -7.90 -8.31 -16.92
N THR A 311 -9.00 -7.95 -16.27
CA THR A 311 -9.79 -8.76 -15.33
C THR A 311 -9.07 -9.12 -14.03
N LYS A 312 -8.99 -8.13 -13.13
CA LYS A 312 -9.32 -8.36 -11.72
C LYS A 312 -10.76 -8.92 -11.69
N SER A 313 -10.90 -10.20 -12.02
CA SER A 313 -11.93 -11.02 -11.38
C SER A 313 -11.63 -10.87 -9.89
N SER A 314 -12.59 -10.30 -9.19
CA SER A 314 -12.56 -10.11 -7.75
C SER A 314 -12.40 -11.47 -7.06
N SER A 315 -11.18 -11.93 -6.91
CA SER A 315 -10.82 -13.05 -6.05
C SER A 315 -9.76 -12.60 -5.06
N SER A 316 -10.01 -11.47 -4.40
CA SER A 316 -9.59 -11.34 -3.01
C SER A 316 -10.34 -12.43 -2.24
N SER A 317 -9.63 -13.47 -1.80
CA SER A 317 -10.07 -14.35 -0.73
C SER A 317 -10.16 -13.53 0.56
N LEU A 318 -11.23 -12.74 0.65
CA LEU A 318 -11.80 -12.32 1.92
C LEU A 318 -11.96 -13.61 2.76
N PRO A 319 -11.60 -13.62 4.05
CA PRO A 319 -11.89 -14.75 4.92
C PRO A 319 -13.40 -14.96 4.94
N ASN A 320 -13.90 -15.89 4.10
CA ASN A 320 -15.28 -16.32 3.89
C ASN A 320 -16.37 -15.51 4.62
N ALA A 321 -16.40 -14.20 4.41
CA ALA A 321 -17.55 -13.37 4.71
C ALA A 321 -18.35 -13.44 3.42
N LYS A 322 -19.34 -14.33 3.38
CA LYS A 322 -20.35 -14.35 2.33
C LYS A 322 -20.93 -12.93 2.25
N ILE A 323 -20.40 -12.10 1.35
CA ILE A 323 -21.06 -10.86 0.96
C ILE A 323 -22.26 -11.35 0.16
N HIS A 324 -23.36 -11.58 0.89
CA HIS A 324 -24.66 -11.83 0.28
C HIS A 324 -25.09 -10.51 -0.35
N ILE A 325 -24.84 -10.38 -1.65
CA ILE A 325 -25.56 -9.42 -2.49
C ILE A 325 -27.04 -9.79 -2.34
N PRO A 326 -27.89 -8.89 -1.80
CA PRO A 326 -29.28 -9.22 -1.53
C PRO A 326 -29.99 -9.53 -2.86
N LYS A 327 -30.53 -10.75 -2.96
CA LYS A 327 -31.49 -11.09 -4.02
C LYS A 327 -32.72 -10.23 -3.80
N ILE A 328 -32.93 -9.27 -4.71
CA ILE A 328 -34.17 -8.50 -4.78
C ILE A 328 -35.30 -9.50 -5.04
N THR A 329 -36.10 -9.83 -4.04
CA THR A 329 -37.32 -10.61 -4.22
C THR A 329 -38.34 -9.76 -4.95
N ALA A 330 -38.91 -10.28 -6.04
CA ALA A 330 -39.98 -9.64 -6.78
C ALA A 330 -41.14 -9.32 -5.82
N ILE A 331 -41.48 -8.03 -5.71
CA ILE A 331 -42.54 -7.54 -4.83
C ILE A 331 -43.88 -7.80 -5.53
N ASN A 332 -44.67 -8.71 -4.98
CA ASN A 332 -46.04 -8.96 -5.44
C ASN A 332 -46.99 -8.45 -4.35
N ASN A 333 -47.56 -7.26 -4.56
CA ASN A 333 -48.55 -6.69 -3.67
C ASN A 333 -49.89 -7.43 -3.86
N VAL A 334 -50.21 -8.35 -2.95
CA VAL A 334 -51.49 -9.08 -2.89
C VAL A 334 -52.51 -8.29 -2.07
N GLU A 335 -53.80 -8.42 -2.40
CA GLU A 335 -54.90 -7.81 -1.64
C GLU A 335 -55.03 -8.35 -0.20
N TYR A 336 -55.50 -7.48 0.70
CA TYR A 336 -55.60 -7.69 2.15
C TYR A 336 -56.32 -8.98 2.59
N SER A 337 -57.41 -9.35 1.91
CA SER A 337 -58.25 -10.51 2.26
C SER A 337 -57.55 -11.84 2.02
N GLN A 338 -56.86 -11.98 0.88
CA GLN A 338 -56.15 -13.21 0.50
C GLN A 338 -54.91 -13.46 1.37
N LEU A 339 -54.25 -12.38 1.80
CA LEU A 339 -53.08 -12.41 2.67
C LEU A 339 -53.44 -12.90 4.07
N LEU A 340 -54.55 -12.43 4.61
CA LEU A 340 -55.02 -12.82 5.94
C LEU A 340 -55.40 -14.31 5.99
N GLU A 341 -56.13 -14.81 4.99
CA GLU A 341 -56.49 -16.23 4.88
C GLU A 341 -55.27 -17.14 4.73
N THR A 342 -54.34 -16.83 3.81
CA THR A 342 -53.13 -17.65 3.63
C THR A 342 -52.15 -17.58 4.80
N LEU A 343 -52.11 -16.47 5.54
CA LEU A 343 -51.26 -16.33 6.73
C LEU A 343 -51.85 -17.11 7.91
N LEU A 344 -53.17 -17.07 8.12
CA LEU A 344 -53.85 -17.89 9.14
C LEU A 344 -53.77 -19.39 8.83
N GLU A 345 -53.95 -19.80 7.57
CA GLU A 345 -53.81 -21.19 7.14
C GLU A 345 -52.39 -21.73 7.39
N LYS A 346 -51.36 -20.91 7.10
CA LYS A 346 -49.96 -21.28 7.32
C LYS A 346 -49.50 -21.21 8.78
N LEU A 347 -50.16 -20.41 9.62
CA LEU A 347 -49.89 -20.36 11.06
C LEU A 347 -50.57 -21.50 11.84
N ASN A 348 -51.69 -22.01 11.35
CA ASN A 348 -52.47 -23.08 11.99
C ASN A 348 -52.13 -24.49 11.48
N SER A 349 -51.39 -24.63 10.37
CA SER A 349 -50.96 -25.93 9.84
C SER A 349 -49.88 -26.58 10.72
N THR A 350 -49.99 -27.91 10.89
CA THR A 350 -49.21 -28.76 11.80
C THR A 350 -47.72 -28.90 11.44
N GLU A 351 -47.31 -28.45 10.24
CA GLU A 351 -45.90 -28.39 9.81
C GLU A 351 -45.47 -26.93 9.58
N LEU A 352 -44.77 -26.37 10.58
CA LEU A 352 -44.25 -25.00 10.56
C LEU A 352 -43.15 -24.82 9.49
N ASN A 353 -43.54 -24.55 8.24
CA ASN A 353 -42.63 -24.16 7.18
C ASN A 353 -42.19 -22.69 7.34
N LYS A 354 -41.30 -22.43 8.31
CA LYS A 354 -40.72 -21.11 8.66
C LYS A 354 -40.27 -20.32 7.44
N ASN A 355 -39.65 -20.98 6.45
CA ASN A 355 -39.15 -20.34 5.22
C ASN A 355 -40.26 -19.89 4.26
N SER A 356 -41.44 -20.51 4.30
CA SER A 356 -42.56 -20.14 3.43
C SER A 356 -43.32 -18.91 3.96
N ILE A 357 -43.33 -18.74 5.28
CA ILE A 357 -43.92 -17.58 5.98
C ILE A 357 -42.99 -16.37 5.79
N VAL A 358 -41.68 -16.55 5.95
CA VAL A 358 -40.68 -15.51 5.69
C VAL A 358 -40.75 -15.03 4.24
N LYS A 359 -40.87 -15.94 3.26
CA LYS A 359 -41.02 -15.58 1.84
C LYS A 359 -42.30 -14.82 1.53
N LEU A 360 -43.41 -15.16 2.19
CA LEU A 360 -44.66 -14.40 2.05
C LEU A 360 -44.50 -13.01 2.64
N CYS A 361 -44.00 -12.90 3.87
CA CYS A 361 -43.82 -11.63 4.56
C CYS A 361 -42.78 -10.73 3.88
N SER A 362 -41.75 -11.31 3.25
CA SER A 362 -40.74 -10.55 2.50
C SER A 362 -41.24 -10.04 1.15
N SER A 363 -42.25 -10.70 0.57
CA SER A 363 -42.85 -10.33 -0.73
C SER A 363 -43.87 -9.18 -0.65
N ILE A 364 -44.27 -8.77 0.56
CA ILE A 364 -45.28 -7.73 0.81
C ILE A 364 -44.60 -6.47 1.36
N ASN A 365 -44.71 -5.36 0.64
CA ASN A 365 -44.09 -4.08 1.02
C ASN A 365 -45.10 -2.94 1.25
N ASN A 366 -46.41 -3.23 1.26
CA ASN A 366 -47.45 -2.23 1.52
C ASN A 366 -47.71 -2.08 3.03
N GLU A 367 -47.28 -0.95 3.60
CA GLU A 367 -47.41 -0.63 5.04
C GLU A 367 -48.87 -0.62 5.52
N GLU A 368 -49.81 -0.21 4.67
CA GLU A 368 -51.23 -0.12 5.05
C GLU A 368 -51.88 -1.51 5.14
N THR A 369 -51.56 -2.40 4.20
CA THR A 369 -51.99 -3.80 4.22
C THR A 369 -51.42 -4.53 5.44
N ILE A 370 -50.13 -4.35 5.73
CA ILE A 370 -49.44 -4.94 6.89
C ILE A 370 -50.10 -4.49 8.19
N LYS A 371 -50.37 -3.19 8.33
CA LYS A 371 -51.02 -2.61 9.50
C LYS A 371 -52.44 -3.14 9.68
N GLN A 372 -53.22 -3.28 8.61
CA GLN A 372 -54.56 -3.83 8.66
C GLN A 372 -54.53 -5.32 9.04
N THR A 373 -53.61 -6.11 8.48
CA THR A 373 -53.49 -7.54 8.80
C THR A 373 -53.08 -7.76 10.25
N ILE A 374 -52.10 -7.00 10.76
CA ILE A 374 -51.68 -7.11 12.17
C ILE A 374 -52.81 -6.70 13.11
N LYS A 375 -53.56 -5.64 12.78
CA LYS A 375 -54.74 -5.24 13.57
C LYS A 375 -55.80 -6.33 13.57
N ALA A 376 -56.17 -6.87 12.40
CA ALA A 376 -57.18 -7.92 12.31
C ALA A 376 -56.77 -9.19 13.07
N LEU A 377 -55.49 -9.58 13.01
CA LEU A 377 -54.96 -10.74 13.71
C LEU A 377 -54.95 -10.55 15.25
N VAL A 378 -54.88 -9.31 15.72
CA VAL A 378 -55.02 -8.94 17.15
C VAL A 378 -56.48 -8.87 17.58
N PHE A 379 -57.38 -8.37 16.73
CA PHE A 379 -58.79 -8.20 17.05
C PHE A 379 -59.60 -9.50 16.98
N ASP A 380 -59.21 -10.48 16.15
CA ASP A 380 -60.00 -11.69 15.87
C ASP A 380 -59.82 -12.83 16.90
N GLN A 381 -59.17 -12.58 18.05
CA GLN A 381 -58.94 -13.56 19.13
C GLN A 381 -58.36 -14.93 18.71
N VAL A 382 -57.70 -15.01 17.55
CA VAL A 382 -56.98 -16.22 17.13
C VAL A 382 -55.64 -16.29 17.85
N SER A 383 -55.72 -16.69 19.12
CA SER A 383 -54.65 -17.18 20.00
C SER A 383 -53.39 -16.29 20.09
N ASN A 384 -53.17 -15.69 21.26
CA ASN A 384 -51.92 -14.99 21.61
C ASN A 384 -50.64 -15.77 21.23
N THR A 385 -50.74 -17.10 21.12
CA THR A 385 -49.68 -18.01 20.66
C THR A 385 -49.28 -17.84 19.19
N SER A 386 -50.18 -17.42 18.30
CA SER A 386 -49.90 -17.24 16.87
C SER A 386 -49.08 -15.98 16.60
N ILE A 387 -49.33 -14.91 17.36
CA ILE A 387 -48.54 -13.67 17.30
C ILE A 387 -47.16 -13.88 17.94
N GLU A 388 -47.06 -14.61 19.05
CA GLU A 388 -45.77 -14.96 19.66
C GLU A 388 -44.90 -15.85 18.74
N LYS A 389 -45.53 -16.78 18.01
CA LYS A 389 -44.86 -17.57 16.96
C LYS A 389 -44.42 -16.70 15.80
N LEU A 390 -45.25 -15.75 15.34
CA LEU A 390 -44.89 -14.82 14.27
C LEU A 390 -43.75 -13.88 14.69
N TYR A 391 -43.80 -13.35 15.92
CA TYR A 391 -42.77 -12.51 16.49
C TYR A 391 -41.44 -13.27 16.64
N SER A 392 -41.46 -14.50 17.17
CA SER A 392 -40.22 -15.29 17.30
C SER A 392 -39.60 -15.65 15.94
N ILE A 393 -40.42 -15.92 14.91
CA ILE A 393 -39.93 -16.19 13.55
C ILE A 393 -39.35 -14.92 12.91
N ILE A 394 -40.08 -13.79 12.97
CA ILE A 394 -39.62 -12.53 12.37
C ILE A 394 -38.41 -11.97 13.13
N SER A 395 -38.41 -12.01 14.46
CA SER A 395 -37.29 -11.54 15.28
C SER A 395 -36.03 -12.37 15.02
N ASN A 396 -36.13 -13.69 14.88
CA ASN A 396 -34.98 -14.54 14.56
C ASN A 396 -34.45 -14.30 13.15
N GLU A 397 -35.34 -14.08 12.17
CA GLU A 397 -34.92 -13.81 10.79
C GLU A 397 -34.31 -12.40 10.62
N VAL A 398 -34.88 -11.40 11.30
CA VAL A 398 -34.33 -10.03 11.32
C VAL A 398 -33.01 -9.98 12.09
N SER A 399 -32.84 -10.80 13.14
CA SER A 399 -31.56 -10.91 13.86
C SER A 399 -30.47 -11.62 13.05
N LYS A 400 -30.84 -12.48 12.09
CA LYS A 400 -29.87 -13.14 11.21
C LYS A 400 -29.38 -12.22 10.09
N ASP A 401 -30.28 -11.41 9.53
CA ASP A 401 -29.98 -10.57 8.38
C ASP A 401 -30.78 -9.26 8.40
N CYS A 402 -30.24 -8.24 9.07
CA CYS A 402 -30.88 -6.92 9.18
C CYS A 402 -30.94 -6.16 7.84
N SER A 403 -30.09 -6.51 6.87
CA SER A 403 -29.94 -5.80 5.58
C SER A 403 -30.85 -6.32 4.46
N ILE A 404 -31.38 -7.54 4.58
CA ILE A 404 -31.99 -8.26 3.44
C ILE A 404 -33.45 -7.88 3.19
N ASN A 405 -34.20 -7.45 4.22
CA ASN A 405 -35.66 -7.28 4.07
C ASN A 405 -36.21 -6.03 4.75
N LYS A 406 -36.21 -4.90 4.03
CA LYS A 406 -36.91 -3.66 4.46
C LYS A 406 -38.39 -3.94 4.81
N SER A 407 -39.03 -4.85 4.08
CA SER A 407 -40.40 -5.32 4.33
C SER A 407 -40.55 -5.99 5.70
N LEU A 408 -39.67 -6.93 6.06
CA LEU A 408 -39.71 -7.60 7.39
C LEU A 408 -39.45 -6.63 8.55
N GLY A 409 -38.61 -5.60 8.34
CA GLY A 409 -38.44 -4.51 9.30
C GLY A 409 -39.72 -3.71 9.55
N ILE A 410 -40.53 -3.48 8.50
CA ILE A 410 -41.84 -2.83 8.61
C ILE A 410 -42.82 -3.72 9.38
N TRP A 411 -42.84 -5.03 9.12
CA TRP A 411 -43.62 -6.00 9.90
C TRP A 411 -43.24 -5.97 11.39
N LEU A 412 -41.94 -6.02 11.70
CA LEU A 412 -41.44 -5.97 13.08
C LEU A 412 -41.82 -4.66 13.78
N LYS A 413 -41.69 -3.51 13.10
CA LYS A 413 -42.11 -2.20 13.62
C LYS A 413 -43.58 -2.20 14.04
N TRP A 414 -44.48 -2.70 13.20
CA TRP A 414 -45.91 -2.72 13.50
C TRP A 414 -46.29 -3.76 14.56
N ILE A 415 -45.62 -4.92 14.61
CA ILE A 415 -45.81 -5.92 15.68
C ILE A 415 -45.36 -5.35 17.03
N LEU A 416 -44.20 -4.69 17.11
CA LEU A 416 -43.73 -4.04 18.35
C LEU A 416 -44.66 -2.91 18.80
N LEU A 417 -45.17 -2.10 17.86
CA LEU A 417 -46.03 -0.96 18.18
C LEU A 417 -47.43 -1.38 18.64
N THR A 418 -47.96 -2.49 18.14
CA THR A 418 -49.31 -2.99 18.48
C THR A 418 -49.32 -4.03 19.60
N TYR A 419 -48.27 -4.86 19.70
CA TYR A 419 -48.19 -6.00 20.61
C TYR A 419 -47.03 -5.89 21.63
N GLY A 420 -46.36 -4.74 21.71
CA GLY A 420 -45.24 -4.50 22.62
C GLY A 420 -45.55 -4.71 24.11
N GLY A 421 -46.81 -4.52 24.52
CA GLY A 421 -47.24 -4.73 25.91
C GLY A 421 -47.28 -6.19 26.36
N VAL A 422 -47.54 -7.14 25.45
CA VAL A 422 -47.51 -8.59 25.74
C VAL A 422 -46.09 -9.13 25.57
N ILE A 423 -45.35 -8.63 24.58
CA ILE A 423 -43.94 -8.98 24.33
C ILE A 423 -43.05 -8.55 25.51
N ALA A 424 -43.33 -7.42 26.15
CA ALA A 424 -42.61 -6.98 27.35
C ALA A 424 -42.76 -7.94 28.55
N LYS A 425 -43.80 -8.79 28.54
CA LYS A 425 -44.07 -9.80 29.58
C LYS A 425 -43.57 -11.20 29.19
N SER A 426 -43.24 -11.44 27.92
CA SER A 426 -42.73 -12.72 27.41
C SER A 426 -41.20 -12.70 27.26
N ASP A 427 -40.64 -13.82 26.81
CA ASP A 427 -39.23 -14.20 26.95
C ASP A 427 -38.23 -13.13 26.41
N GLN A 428 -37.40 -12.59 27.31
CA GLN A 428 -36.46 -11.48 27.06
C GLN A 428 -35.27 -11.86 26.17
N SER A 429 -35.07 -13.14 25.90
CA SER A 429 -33.95 -13.69 25.13
C SER A 429 -33.90 -13.17 23.69
N ASN A 430 -35.04 -13.17 23.00
CA ASN A 430 -35.14 -12.71 21.61
C ASN A 430 -34.98 -11.19 21.49
N LEU A 431 -35.46 -10.42 22.48
CA LEU A 431 -35.33 -8.97 22.51
C LEU A 431 -33.88 -8.53 22.72
N LYS A 432 -33.13 -9.21 23.61
CA LYS A 432 -31.70 -8.92 23.84
C LYS A 432 -30.84 -9.21 22.61
N ASN A 433 -31.13 -10.30 21.90
CA ASN A 433 -30.42 -10.63 20.65
C ASN A 433 -30.73 -9.60 19.57
N LEU A 434 -32.00 -9.24 19.38
CA LEU A 434 -32.40 -8.19 18.44
C LEU A 434 -31.76 -6.83 18.78
N GLN A 435 -31.72 -6.45 20.06
CA GLN A 435 -31.09 -5.21 20.51
C GLN A 435 -29.59 -5.20 20.23
N LYS A 436 -28.88 -6.31 20.48
CA LYS A 436 -27.45 -6.42 20.22
C LYS A 436 -27.14 -6.25 18.72
N GLU A 437 -27.92 -6.86 17.85
CA GLU A 437 -27.72 -6.78 16.40
C GLU A 437 -28.17 -5.43 15.79
N LEU A 438 -29.22 -4.81 16.31
CA LEU A 438 -29.57 -3.44 15.90
C LEU A 438 -28.53 -2.42 16.38
N SER A 439 -27.94 -2.64 17.55
CA SER A 439 -26.89 -1.78 18.09
C SER A 439 -25.59 -1.92 17.29
N SER A 440 -25.21 -3.15 16.91
CA SER A 440 -24.06 -3.37 16.03
C SER A 440 -24.26 -2.74 14.65
N GLY A 441 -25.48 -2.81 14.10
CA GLY A 441 -25.84 -2.09 12.88
C GLY A 441 -25.73 -0.57 13.01
N LEU A 442 -26.09 -0.01 14.17
CA LEU A 442 -26.00 1.43 14.44
C LEU A 442 -24.56 1.90 14.69
N GLU A 443 -23.69 1.06 15.25
CA GLU A 443 -22.25 1.34 15.37
C GLU A 443 -21.56 1.42 14.00
N LEU A 444 -22.04 0.67 12.99
CA LEU A 444 -21.52 0.69 11.63
C LEU A 444 -22.03 1.86 10.78
N LEU A 445 -23.12 2.53 11.21
CA LEU A 445 -23.76 3.60 10.46
C LEU A 445 -22.86 4.84 10.25
N PRO A 446 -22.13 5.35 11.26
CA PRO A 446 -21.16 6.43 11.04
C PRO A 446 -20.09 6.09 10.00
N HIS A 447 -19.61 4.84 10.00
CA HIS A 447 -18.61 4.38 9.03
C HIS A 447 -19.18 4.29 7.61
N LEU A 448 -20.43 3.82 7.47
CA LEU A 448 -21.15 3.82 6.20
C LEU A 448 -21.43 5.23 5.67
N ILE A 449 -21.75 6.20 6.53
CA ILE A 449 -21.92 7.61 6.13
C ILE A 449 -20.60 8.18 5.59
N VAL A 450 -19.47 7.87 6.22
CA VAL A 450 -18.15 8.30 5.72
C VAL A 450 -17.88 7.69 4.34
N ILE A 451 -18.17 6.41 4.15
CA ILE A 451 -18.03 5.74 2.85
C ILE A 451 -18.98 6.35 1.81
N GLN A 452 -20.24 6.60 2.17
CA GLN A 452 -21.22 7.24 1.30
C GLN A 452 -20.74 8.65 0.89
N GLY A 453 -20.20 9.43 1.81
CA GLY A 453 -19.62 10.75 1.51
C GLY A 453 -18.44 10.67 0.54
N ARG A 454 -17.54 9.68 0.74
CA ARG A 454 -16.42 9.43 -0.18
C ARG A 454 -16.89 8.98 -1.56
N LEU A 455 -17.89 8.11 -1.63
CA LEU A 455 -18.48 7.65 -2.88
C LEU A 455 -19.19 8.77 -3.61
N GLN A 456 -20.00 9.58 -2.93
CA GLN A 456 -20.66 10.74 -3.51
C GLN A 456 -19.64 11.76 -4.05
N LEU A 457 -18.53 11.97 -3.33
CA LEU A 457 -17.45 12.81 -3.81
C LEU A 457 -16.80 12.25 -5.08
N LEU A 458 -16.56 10.93 -5.13
CA LEU A 458 -16.02 10.27 -6.33
C LEU A 458 -17.00 10.31 -7.51
N THR A 459 -18.30 10.11 -7.29
CA THR A 459 -19.31 10.22 -8.35
C THR A 459 -19.40 11.65 -8.86
N LEU A 460 -19.38 12.65 -7.98
CA LEU A 460 -19.35 14.07 -8.38
C LEU A 460 -18.08 14.40 -9.15
N GLN A 461 -16.92 13.90 -8.73
CA GLN A 461 -15.67 14.08 -9.47
C GLN A 461 -15.71 13.42 -10.85
N SER A 462 -16.31 12.23 -10.96
CA SER A 462 -16.50 11.54 -12.23
C SER A 462 -17.46 12.30 -13.15
N GLU A 463 -18.58 12.79 -12.63
CA GLU A 463 -19.53 13.62 -13.36
C GLU A 463 -18.91 14.94 -13.84
N ILE A 464 -18.06 15.57 -13.02
CA ILE A 464 -17.32 16.77 -13.43
C ILE A 464 -16.36 16.44 -14.56
N ARG A 465 -15.61 15.33 -14.48
CA ARG A 465 -14.72 14.91 -15.59
C ARG A 465 -15.51 14.61 -16.86
N GLN A 466 -16.66 13.95 -16.74
CA GLN A 466 -17.52 13.69 -17.89
C GLN A 466 -18.03 14.99 -18.50
N LYS A 467 -18.49 15.95 -17.68
CA LYS A 467 -18.93 17.27 -18.17
C LYS A 467 -17.80 18.08 -18.79
N VAL A 468 -16.56 17.97 -18.29
CA VAL A 468 -15.39 18.62 -18.92
C VAL A 468 -15.11 18.01 -20.28
N ILE A 469 -15.18 16.68 -20.42
CA ILE A 469 -15.04 15.99 -21.71
C ILE A 469 -16.16 16.41 -22.66
N ASP A 470 -17.42 16.45 -22.20
CA ASP A 470 -18.56 16.86 -23.03
C ASP A 470 -18.50 18.36 -23.42
N ILE A 471 -17.86 19.21 -22.59
CA ILE A 471 -17.60 20.63 -22.93
C ILE A 471 -16.46 20.72 -23.95
N GLU A 472 -15.37 19.98 -23.79
CA GLU A 472 -14.26 19.95 -24.76
C GLU A 472 -14.74 19.46 -26.14
N GLU A 473 -15.54 18.40 -26.20
CA GLU A 473 -16.14 17.86 -27.44
C GLU A 473 -17.16 18.83 -28.09
N SER A 474 -17.78 19.73 -27.33
CA SER A 474 -18.72 20.73 -27.86
C SER A 474 -18.09 22.09 -28.16
N THR A 475 -16.86 22.35 -27.68
CA THR A 475 -16.11 23.59 -27.95
C THR A 475 -15.24 23.57 -29.20
N GLU A 476 -15.06 22.42 -29.87
CA GLU A 476 -14.35 22.37 -31.17
C GLU A 476 -15.11 23.09 -32.32
N GLU A 477 -16.35 23.57 -32.12
CA GLU A 477 -17.09 24.37 -33.10
C GLU A 477 -17.38 25.84 -32.71
N LYS A 478 -16.88 26.35 -31.56
CA LYS A 478 -17.06 27.77 -31.23
C LYS A 478 -15.81 28.40 -30.62
N ASP A 479 -15.20 29.26 -31.40
CA ASP A 479 -14.19 30.25 -31.02
C ASP A 479 -14.63 31.01 -29.75
N ILE A 480 -14.08 30.63 -28.59
CA ILE A 480 -14.25 31.38 -27.34
C ILE A 480 -13.11 32.40 -27.29
N VAL A 481 -13.43 33.63 -27.71
CA VAL A 481 -12.61 34.81 -27.46
C VAL A 481 -12.58 35.07 -25.96
N TYR A 482 -11.43 34.86 -25.33
CA TYR A 482 -11.16 35.30 -23.97
C TYR A 482 -11.04 36.83 -23.97
N ALA A 483 -12.14 37.52 -23.70
CA ALA A 483 -12.10 38.92 -23.27
C ALA A 483 -11.60 38.96 -21.83
N ASN A 484 -10.30 39.26 -21.65
CA ASN A 484 -9.78 39.71 -20.37
C ASN A 484 -10.58 40.94 -19.95
N GLY A 485 -11.29 40.82 -18.83
CA GLY A 485 -11.84 41.95 -18.11
C GLY A 485 -10.71 42.69 -17.39
N GLU A 486 -10.11 43.66 -18.08
CA GLU A 486 -9.50 44.83 -17.43
C GLU A 486 -10.51 45.97 -17.56
N GLY A 487 -11.25 46.21 -16.47
CA GLY A 487 -12.07 47.39 -16.31
C GLY A 487 -11.16 48.60 -16.11
N ASP A 488 -11.21 49.50 -17.09
CA ASP A 488 -11.58 50.90 -16.93
C ASP A 488 -11.33 51.50 -15.53
N ASP A 489 -10.17 52.15 -15.36
CA ASP A 489 -9.92 53.19 -14.35
C ASP A 489 -9.07 54.29 -15.01
N ASP A 490 -9.67 54.98 -16.00
CA ASP A 490 -9.25 56.32 -16.41
C ASP A 490 -9.57 57.31 -15.27
N LEU A 491 -8.62 57.45 -14.33
CA LEU A 491 -8.61 58.53 -13.36
C LEU A 491 -7.85 59.72 -13.94
N GLU A 492 -8.60 60.66 -14.53
CA GLU A 492 -8.16 62.04 -14.78
C GLU A 492 -7.73 62.69 -13.45
N PRO A 493 -6.50 63.26 -13.33
CA PRO A 493 -6.18 64.14 -12.22
C PRO A 493 -6.73 65.54 -12.50
N GLU A 494 -7.81 65.88 -11.80
CA GLU A 494 -8.32 67.24 -11.66
C GLU A 494 -7.23 68.12 -10.99
N VAL A 495 -6.74 69.11 -11.73
CA VAL A 495 -5.76 70.09 -11.26
C VAL A 495 -6.49 71.07 -10.34
N VAL A 496 -6.23 70.98 -9.03
CA VAL A 496 -6.66 72.01 -8.06
C VAL A 496 -5.52 73.01 -7.86
N ASP A 497 -5.86 74.27 -8.08
CA ASP A 497 -5.02 75.46 -7.98
C ASP A 497 -4.16 75.53 -6.71
N ILE A 498 -2.90 75.94 -6.89
CA ILE A 498 -2.08 76.55 -5.84
C ILE A 498 -1.78 77.98 -6.28
N ASP A 499 -2.62 78.90 -5.82
CA ASP A 499 -2.28 80.32 -5.67
C ASP A 499 -1.84 80.52 -4.22
N VAL A 500 -0.54 80.74 -3.99
CA VAL A 500 -0.04 81.40 -2.77
C VAL A 500 1.16 82.28 -3.12
N ALA A 501 0.85 83.58 -3.16
CA ALA A 501 1.61 84.76 -2.70
C ALA A 501 3.11 84.90 -3.00
#